data_AF-A0A2N7B429-F1
#
_entry.id   AF-A0A2N7B429-F1
#
_cell.length_a   1.000
_cell.length_b   1.000
_cell.length_c   1.000
_cell.angle_alpha   90.00
_cell.angle_beta   90.00
_cell.angle_gamma   90.00
#
_symmetry.space_group_name_H-M   'P 1'
#
loop_
_entity.id
_entity.type
_entity.pdbx_description
1 polymer ?
#
loop_
_entity_poly.entity_id
_entity_poly.type
_entity_poly.pdbx_seq_one_letter_code
_entity_poly.pdbx_strand_id
1 'polypeptide(L)'
;MIAKTSYGSSFKGALLYGEGQDEKGKRKPGKSELLHTENLASVDAKGMAEEMKAVVKNHRVKVPVMHTSLSWKPGETITSEQMIKASLLYCEKMGARPEDHQIVIFRHFDQPHPHCHIYINRVPLDRGNAVAQSNDYLRNTKACREITRQLGFEKLEEKKTSKGLVNERSPEANAAKQFIHESIKLALRTTNVKSFAELKEELEKKRIEVKLMENKNGVSGISFRAQGFAFKGQDVSFKTAELKKQLEKNQLAEESKQTLTLSKGLRI
;
A
#
# COMPACT_ATOMS: atom_id res chain seq x y z
N MET A 1 -14.81 0.97 2.32
CA MET A 1 -14.31 1.44 1.02
C MET A 1 -12.78 1.33 0.92
N ILE A 2 -12.21 1.10 -0.27
CA ILE A 2 -10.77 1.16 -0.60
C ILE A 2 -10.53 2.11 -1.78
N ALA A 3 -9.30 2.63 -1.89
CA ALA A 3 -8.87 3.47 -3.01
C ALA A 3 -7.60 2.95 -3.67
N LYS A 4 -7.55 3.03 -4.99
CA LYS A 4 -6.33 2.77 -5.78
C LYS A 4 -6.06 3.96 -6.70
N THR A 5 -4.86 4.53 -6.59
CA THR A 5 -4.46 5.72 -7.35
C THR A 5 -3.38 5.38 -8.37
N SER A 6 -3.48 5.99 -9.54
CA SER A 6 -2.47 6.01 -10.59
C SER A 6 -2.30 7.44 -11.11
N TYR A 7 -1.18 7.67 -11.81
CA TYR A 7 -0.83 8.98 -12.37
C TYR A 7 -0.57 8.85 -13.86
N GLY A 8 -0.89 9.90 -14.61
CA GLY A 8 -0.78 9.90 -16.07
C GLY A 8 -0.43 11.25 -16.66
N SER A 9 0.02 11.22 -17.91
CA SER A 9 0.39 12.42 -18.69
C SER A 9 -0.73 12.92 -19.61
N SER A 10 -1.81 12.15 -19.80
CA SER A 10 -2.84 12.45 -20.81
C SER A 10 -4.25 12.46 -20.21
N PHE A 11 -4.88 13.63 -20.17
CA PHE A 11 -6.28 13.78 -19.77
C PHE A 11 -7.23 13.08 -20.75
N LYS A 12 -6.95 13.19 -22.06
CA LYS A 12 -7.77 12.56 -23.10
C LYS A 12 -7.87 11.05 -22.89
N GLY A 13 -6.74 10.36 -22.72
CA GLY A 13 -6.76 8.92 -22.49
C GLY A 13 -7.49 8.56 -21.20
N ALA A 14 -7.25 9.31 -20.13
CA ALA A 14 -7.86 9.06 -18.83
C ALA A 14 -9.40 9.22 -18.85
N LEU A 15 -9.89 10.31 -19.43
CA LEU A 15 -11.33 10.62 -19.46
C LEU A 15 -12.10 9.77 -20.49
N LEU A 16 -11.49 9.40 -21.61
CA LEU A 16 -12.12 8.44 -22.55
C LEU A 16 -12.27 7.05 -21.89
N TYR A 17 -11.28 6.61 -21.11
CA TYR A 17 -11.42 5.42 -20.27
C TYR A 17 -12.54 5.60 -19.23
N GLY A 18 -12.63 6.77 -18.60
CA GLY A 18 -13.72 7.13 -17.68
C GLY A 18 -15.10 7.00 -18.31
N GLU A 19 -15.27 7.46 -19.54
CA GLU A 19 -16.53 7.35 -20.31
C GLU A 19 -16.86 5.90 -20.76
N GLY A 20 -15.96 4.94 -20.51
CA GLY A 20 -16.14 3.54 -20.86
C GLY A 20 -15.77 3.21 -22.31
N GLN A 21 -14.83 3.95 -22.90
CA GLN A 21 -14.22 3.56 -24.18
C GLN A 21 -13.16 2.47 -23.97
N ASP A 22 -13.20 1.45 -24.82
CA ASP A 22 -12.18 0.39 -24.84
C ASP A 22 -10.92 0.80 -25.61
N GLU A 23 -9.93 -0.10 -25.65
CA GLU A 23 -8.65 0.10 -26.35
C GLU A 23 -8.80 0.36 -27.85
N LYS A 24 -9.95 0.00 -28.45
CA LYS A 24 -10.28 0.23 -29.86
C LYS A 24 -11.09 1.52 -30.06
N GLY A 25 -11.29 2.31 -29.00
CA GLY A 25 -12.04 3.56 -29.01
C GLY A 25 -13.56 3.38 -29.11
N LYS A 26 -14.09 2.16 -28.90
CA LYS A 26 -15.53 1.91 -28.90
C LYS A 26 -16.10 2.10 -27.51
N ARG A 27 -17.14 2.94 -27.41
CA ARG A 27 -17.91 3.10 -26.17
C ARG A 27 -18.73 1.84 -25.92
N LYS A 28 -18.74 1.35 -24.67
CA LYS A 28 -19.63 0.27 -24.23
C LYS A 28 -20.87 0.88 -23.56
N PRO A 29 -22.05 0.90 -24.23
CA PRO A 29 -23.26 1.46 -23.64
C PRO A 29 -23.59 0.80 -22.31
N GLY A 30 -24.05 1.58 -21.33
CA GLY A 30 -24.47 1.09 -20.01
C GLY A 30 -23.34 0.60 -19.10
N LYS A 31 -22.06 0.78 -19.46
CA LYS A 31 -20.92 0.39 -18.62
C LYS A 31 -20.33 1.53 -17.80
N SER A 32 -20.60 2.78 -18.16
CA SER A 32 -20.16 3.96 -17.44
C SER A 32 -21.23 5.06 -17.46
N GLU A 33 -21.29 5.83 -16.38
CA GLU A 33 -22.14 6.99 -16.16
C GLU A 33 -21.30 8.15 -15.60
N LEU A 34 -21.43 9.34 -16.18
CA LEU A 34 -20.84 10.56 -15.62
C LEU A 34 -21.70 11.00 -14.42
N LEU A 35 -21.13 11.03 -13.23
CA LEU A 35 -21.84 11.42 -12.01
C LEU A 35 -21.69 12.90 -11.67
N HIS A 36 -20.48 13.44 -11.84
CA HIS A 36 -20.16 14.79 -11.38
C HIS A 36 -18.96 15.37 -12.12
N THR A 37 -18.99 16.69 -12.29
CA THR A 37 -17.87 17.50 -12.78
C THR A 37 -17.72 18.71 -11.90
N GLU A 38 -16.48 19.05 -11.55
CA GLU A 38 -16.12 20.24 -10.79
C GLU A 38 -15.20 21.12 -11.63
N ASN A 39 -15.47 22.43 -11.67
CA ASN A 39 -14.70 23.42 -12.43
C ASN A 39 -14.51 23.10 -13.92
N LEU A 40 -15.52 22.52 -14.54
CA LEU A 40 -15.56 22.18 -15.97
C LEU A 40 -16.92 22.56 -16.55
N ALA A 41 -16.93 23.05 -17.79
CA ALA A 41 -18.15 23.38 -18.51
C ALA A 41 -18.59 22.24 -19.44
N SER A 42 -17.63 21.50 -19.99
CA SER A 42 -17.89 20.37 -20.87
C SER A 42 -18.48 19.17 -20.13
N VAL A 43 -19.34 18.42 -20.82
CA VAL A 43 -19.98 17.19 -20.32
C VAL A 43 -19.53 15.92 -21.06
N ASP A 44 -18.71 16.07 -22.10
CA ASP A 44 -18.09 14.95 -22.83
C ASP A 44 -16.61 14.80 -22.51
N ALA A 45 -16.08 13.59 -22.65
CA ALA A 45 -14.70 13.28 -22.29
C ALA A 45 -13.65 14.10 -23.06
N LYS A 46 -13.93 14.48 -24.32
CA LYS A 46 -12.96 15.25 -25.12
C LYS A 46 -12.94 16.70 -24.71
N GLY A 47 -14.10 17.33 -24.53
CA GLY A 47 -14.22 18.71 -24.05
C GLY A 47 -13.56 18.89 -22.69
N MET A 48 -13.91 18.02 -21.73
CA MET A 48 -13.31 18.03 -20.38
C MET A 48 -11.77 17.86 -20.44
N ALA A 49 -11.26 17.01 -21.33
CA ALA A 49 -9.82 16.81 -21.46
C ALA A 49 -9.09 18.05 -21.99
N GLU A 50 -9.68 18.78 -22.95
CA GLU A 50 -9.08 20.00 -23.48
C GLU A 50 -9.13 21.14 -22.45
N GLU A 51 -10.22 21.26 -21.68
CA GLU A 51 -10.31 22.21 -20.55
C GLU A 51 -9.24 21.93 -19.48
N MET A 52 -9.06 20.67 -19.09
CA MET A 52 -8.01 20.30 -18.13
C MET A 52 -6.60 20.57 -18.66
N LYS A 53 -6.38 20.29 -19.94
CA LYS A 53 -5.09 20.54 -20.60
C LYS A 53 -4.78 22.03 -20.69
N ALA A 54 -5.79 22.89 -20.86
CA ALA A 54 -5.61 24.34 -20.92
C ALA A 54 -5.02 24.89 -19.61
N VAL A 55 -5.48 24.40 -18.45
CA VAL A 55 -4.93 24.77 -17.13
C VAL A 55 -3.46 24.38 -17.00
N VAL A 56 -3.08 23.21 -17.51
CA VAL A 56 -1.70 22.69 -17.39
C VAL A 56 -0.73 23.34 -18.37
N LYS A 57 -1.20 24.01 -19.43
CA LYS A 57 -0.36 24.54 -20.54
C LYS A 57 0.82 25.41 -20.07
N ASN A 58 0.66 26.15 -18.97
CA ASN A 58 1.70 27.04 -18.43
C ASN A 58 2.49 26.43 -17.26
N HIS A 59 2.30 25.15 -16.97
CA HIS A 59 3.00 24.45 -15.89
C HIS A 59 3.96 23.38 -16.43
N ARG A 60 5.08 23.19 -15.71
CA ARG A 60 6.10 22.18 -16.05
C ARG A 60 5.76 20.77 -15.53
N VAL A 61 4.49 20.49 -15.28
CA VAL A 61 4.03 19.22 -14.67
C VAL A 61 3.87 18.15 -15.75
N LYS A 62 4.76 17.15 -15.73
CA LYS A 62 4.78 16.08 -16.74
C LYS A 62 3.66 15.03 -16.58
N VAL A 63 3.14 14.87 -15.37
CA VAL A 63 2.12 13.88 -15.00
C VAL A 63 0.95 14.55 -14.28
N PRO A 64 0.16 15.40 -14.96
CA PRO A 64 -0.84 16.23 -14.31
C PRO A 64 -2.11 15.46 -13.91
N VAL A 65 -2.32 14.25 -14.46
CA VAL A 65 -3.52 13.46 -14.16
C VAL A 65 -3.29 12.66 -12.88
N MET A 66 -4.21 12.78 -11.93
CA MET A 66 -4.37 11.84 -10.82
C MET A 66 -5.69 11.09 -11.02
N HIS A 67 -5.60 9.77 -11.23
CA HIS A 67 -6.75 8.89 -11.40
C HIS A 67 -6.89 8.01 -10.16
N THR A 68 -8.05 8.02 -9.53
CA THR A 68 -8.32 7.15 -8.38
C THR A 68 -9.61 6.37 -8.61
N SER A 69 -9.59 5.06 -8.38
CA SER A 69 -10.82 4.30 -8.19
C SER A 69 -11.16 4.19 -6.70
N LEU A 70 -12.43 4.43 -6.35
CA LEU A 70 -13.00 4.09 -5.05
C LEU A 70 -13.87 2.85 -5.20
N SER A 71 -13.72 1.86 -4.32
CA SER A 71 -14.50 0.63 -4.35
C SER A 71 -15.11 0.33 -2.98
N TRP A 72 -16.39 0.03 -2.97
CA TRP A 72 -17.16 -0.32 -1.76
C TRP A 72 -17.24 -1.83 -1.56
N LYS A 73 -17.77 -2.25 -0.41
CA LYS A 73 -17.89 -3.66 -0.09
C LYS A 73 -18.85 -4.35 -1.07
N PRO A 74 -18.55 -5.56 -1.57
CA PRO A 74 -19.51 -6.33 -2.35
C PRO A 74 -20.82 -6.51 -1.56
N GLY A 75 -21.96 -6.26 -2.22
CA GLY A 75 -23.29 -6.34 -1.60
C GLY A 75 -23.78 -5.04 -0.94
N GLU A 76 -22.90 -4.06 -0.71
CA GLU A 76 -23.29 -2.75 -0.20
C GLU A 76 -24.00 -1.95 -1.32
N THR A 77 -25.13 -1.32 -1.03
CA THR A 77 -25.84 -0.46 -2.00
C THR A 77 -25.41 0.98 -1.80
N ILE A 78 -24.82 1.59 -2.84
CA ILE A 78 -24.34 2.96 -2.81
C ILE A 78 -25.11 3.79 -3.86
N THR A 79 -25.72 4.87 -3.40
CA THR A 79 -26.41 5.85 -4.25
C THR A 79 -25.42 6.75 -4.98
N SER A 80 -25.85 7.38 -6.08
CA SER A 80 -25.02 8.34 -6.81
C SER A 80 -24.59 9.52 -5.93
N GLU A 81 -25.49 10.04 -5.09
CA GLU A 81 -25.20 11.11 -4.13
C GLU A 81 -24.11 10.71 -3.12
N GLN A 82 -24.19 9.50 -2.57
CA GLN A 82 -23.16 8.97 -1.67
C GLN A 82 -21.81 8.80 -2.37
N MET A 83 -21.79 8.33 -3.64
CA MET A 83 -20.56 8.23 -4.43
C MET A 83 -19.93 9.60 -4.67
N ILE A 84 -20.73 10.61 -5.05
CA ILE A 84 -20.25 11.98 -5.28
C ILE A 84 -19.69 12.54 -3.99
N LYS A 85 -20.45 12.48 -2.88
CA LYS A 85 -20.02 12.98 -1.57
C LYS A 85 -18.72 12.32 -1.08
N ALA A 86 -18.63 11.00 -1.19
CA ALA A 86 -17.42 10.26 -0.84
C ALA A 86 -16.22 10.65 -1.71
N SER A 87 -16.44 10.87 -3.01
CA SER A 87 -15.40 11.24 -3.96
C SER A 87 -14.86 12.65 -3.70
N LEU A 88 -15.73 13.63 -3.43
CA LEU A 88 -15.32 15.00 -3.12
C LEU A 88 -14.56 15.08 -1.79
N LEU A 89 -15.04 14.41 -0.74
CA LEU A 89 -14.31 14.29 0.53
C LEU A 89 -12.96 13.59 0.35
N TYR A 90 -12.87 12.61 -0.55
CA TYR A 90 -11.62 11.96 -0.87
C TYR A 90 -10.64 12.93 -1.54
N CYS A 91 -11.10 13.74 -2.51
CA CYS A 91 -10.28 14.73 -3.18
C CYS A 91 -9.68 15.73 -2.18
N GLU A 92 -10.50 16.27 -1.28
CA GLU A 92 -10.06 17.19 -0.22
C GLU A 92 -8.98 16.56 0.68
N LYS A 93 -9.21 15.32 1.17
CA LYS A 93 -8.23 14.59 2.00
C LYS A 93 -6.95 14.25 1.25
N MET A 94 -7.02 14.14 -0.07
CA MET A 94 -5.88 13.95 -0.95
C MET A 94 -5.22 15.26 -1.40
N GLY A 95 -5.64 16.40 -0.84
CA GLY A 95 -5.05 17.71 -1.10
C GLY A 95 -5.45 18.32 -2.44
N ALA A 96 -6.52 17.79 -3.06
CA ALA A 96 -7.15 18.33 -4.25
C ALA A 96 -8.52 18.88 -3.88
N ARG A 97 -8.55 20.07 -3.25
CA ARG A 97 -9.83 20.66 -2.82
C ARG A 97 -10.71 20.94 -4.04
N PRO A 98 -12.01 20.57 -4.02
CA PRO A 98 -12.90 20.77 -5.16
C PRO A 98 -12.93 22.21 -5.68
N GLU A 99 -12.80 23.21 -4.80
CA GLU A 99 -12.84 24.62 -5.17
C GLU A 99 -11.63 25.06 -5.99
N ASP A 100 -10.50 24.37 -5.87
CA ASP A 100 -9.24 24.74 -6.53
C ASP A 100 -8.88 23.85 -7.72
N HIS A 101 -9.57 22.71 -7.91
CA HIS A 101 -9.16 21.69 -8.87
C HIS A 101 -10.30 21.28 -9.80
N GLN A 102 -9.92 20.88 -11.01
CA GLN A 102 -10.85 20.26 -11.95
C GLN A 102 -10.99 18.78 -11.61
N ILE A 103 -12.23 18.32 -11.43
CA ILE A 103 -12.55 16.96 -11.00
C ILE A 103 -13.63 16.39 -11.92
N VAL A 104 -13.47 15.12 -12.31
CA VAL A 104 -14.50 14.37 -13.04
C VAL A 104 -14.71 13.03 -12.35
N ILE A 105 -15.98 12.66 -12.11
CA ILE A 105 -16.35 11.42 -11.43
C ILE A 105 -17.23 10.59 -12.35
N PHE A 106 -16.78 9.38 -12.67
CA PHE A 106 -17.54 8.37 -13.39
C PHE A 106 -17.89 7.20 -12.50
N ARG A 107 -19.10 6.67 -12.60
CA ARG A 107 -19.49 5.36 -12.05
C ARG A 107 -19.33 4.31 -13.13
N HIS A 108 -18.72 3.18 -12.79
CA HIS A 108 -18.59 2.03 -13.70
C HIS A 108 -19.45 0.87 -13.19
N PHE A 109 -19.95 0.06 -14.13
CA PHE A 109 -20.85 -1.09 -13.90
C PHE A 109 -20.28 -2.41 -14.43
N ASP A 110 -18.97 -2.51 -14.52
CA ASP A 110 -18.24 -3.68 -15.06
C ASP A 110 -17.76 -4.65 -13.97
N GLN A 111 -17.77 -4.25 -12.69
CA GLN A 111 -17.44 -5.07 -11.53
C GLN A 111 -18.67 -5.38 -10.66
N PRO A 112 -18.68 -6.51 -9.94
CA PRO A 112 -19.80 -6.89 -9.07
C PRO A 112 -19.96 -6.00 -7.82
N HIS A 113 -18.94 -5.22 -7.46
CA HIS A 113 -18.99 -4.28 -6.35
C HIS A 113 -19.19 -2.84 -6.84
N PRO A 114 -19.90 -1.98 -6.09
CA PRO A 114 -20.01 -0.57 -6.43
C PRO A 114 -18.62 0.07 -6.47
N HIS A 115 -18.37 0.86 -7.51
CA HIS A 115 -17.13 1.62 -7.62
C HIS A 115 -17.30 2.81 -8.55
N CYS A 116 -16.43 3.80 -8.37
CA CYS A 116 -16.34 4.98 -9.22
C CYS A 116 -14.87 5.32 -9.49
N HIS A 117 -14.65 6.08 -10.54
CA HIS A 117 -13.36 6.62 -10.96
C HIS A 117 -13.38 8.14 -10.88
N ILE A 118 -12.39 8.68 -10.18
CA ILE A 118 -12.18 10.10 -9.96
C ILE A 118 -10.94 10.50 -10.77
N TYR A 119 -11.09 11.52 -11.60
CA TYR A 119 -10.03 12.12 -12.39
C TYR A 119 -9.81 13.54 -11.92
N ILE A 120 -8.61 13.80 -11.42
CA ILE A 120 -8.25 15.09 -10.82
C ILE A 120 -7.13 15.70 -11.69
N ASN A 121 -7.30 16.95 -12.08
CA ASN A 121 -6.18 17.77 -12.52
C ASN A 121 -5.35 18.16 -11.29
N ARG A 122 -4.14 17.60 -11.16
CA ARG A 122 -3.26 17.87 -10.02
C ARG A 122 -2.84 19.32 -9.94
N VAL A 123 -2.87 20.05 -11.05
CA VAL A 123 -2.55 21.47 -11.11
C VAL A 123 -3.79 22.26 -10.66
N PRO A 124 -3.69 23.09 -9.61
CA PRO A 124 -4.81 23.92 -9.19
C PRO A 124 -5.05 25.07 -10.17
N LEU A 125 -6.28 25.61 -10.16
CA LEU A 125 -6.71 26.71 -11.02
C LEU A 125 -5.93 28.02 -10.76
N ASP A 126 -5.45 28.21 -9.54
CA ASP A 126 -4.76 29.42 -9.07
C ASP A 126 -3.24 29.43 -9.36
N ARG A 127 -2.73 28.46 -10.12
CA ARG A 127 -1.29 28.27 -10.42
C ARG A 127 -0.41 27.89 -9.23
N GLY A 128 -0.99 27.42 -8.13
CA GLY A 128 -0.29 26.81 -7.01
C GLY A 128 0.46 25.51 -7.35
N ASN A 129 1.01 24.88 -6.31
CA ASN A 129 1.76 23.64 -6.47
C ASN A 129 0.84 22.46 -6.81
N ALA A 130 1.27 21.63 -7.74
CA ALA A 130 0.53 20.42 -8.07
C ALA A 130 0.48 19.44 -6.89
N VAL A 131 -0.66 18.74 -6.75
CA VAL A 131 -0.86 17.73 -5.69
C VAL A 131 0.29 16.72 -5.68
N ALA A 132 0.88 16.48 -4.51
CA ALA A 132 2.02 15.58 -4.34
C ALA A 132 1.64 14.10 -4.54
N GLN A 133 2.61 13.30 -5.02
CA GLN A 133 2.49 11.84 -5.27
C GLN A 133 3.10 11.00 -4.14
N SER A 134 3.45 11.61 -3.01
CA SER A 134 4.17 10.93 -1.94
C SER A 134 3.19 10.32 -0.93
N ASN A 135 3.55 9.13 -0.44
CA ASN A 135 2.81 8.42 0.61
C ASN A 135 1.34 8.10 0.29
N ASP A 136 0.97 7.97 -0.99
CA ASP A 136 -0.43 7.78 -1.39
C ASP A 136 -1.06 6.54 -0.78
N TYR A 137 -0.33 5.43 -0.64
CA TYR A 137 -0.88 4.25 0.04
C TYR A 137 -1.38 4.56 1.46
N LEU A 138 -0.58 5.30 2.24
CA LEU A 138 -0.92 5.66 3.62
C LEU A 138 -2.06 6.68 3.64
N ARG A 139 -1.99 7.71 2.78
CA ARG A 139 -2.99 8.76 2.65
C ARG A 139 -4.34 8.20 2.21
N ASN A 140 -4.36 7.37 1.17
CA ASN A 140 -5.54 6.66 0.67
C ASN A 140 -6.18 5.80 1.77
N THR A 141 -5.36 5.01 2.47
CA THR A 141 -5.86 4.14 3.56
C THR A 141 -6.52 4.97 4.66
N LYS A 142 -5.86 6.05 5.08
CA LYS A 142 -6.38 6.98 6.10
C LYS A 142 -7.67 7.65 5.63
N ALA A 143 -7.67 8.21 4.42
CA ALA A 143 -8.83 8.90 3.85
C ALA A 143 -10.03 7.96 3.72
N CYS A 144 -9.83 6.75 3.16
CA CYS A 144 -10.90 5.76 3.03
C CYS A 144 -11.48 5.35 4.38
N ARG A 145 -10.65 5.13 5.40
CA ARG A 145 -11.10 4.78 6.75
C ARG A 145 -11.93 5.90 7.38
N GLU A 146 -11.47 7.14 7.26
CA GLU A 146 -12.18 8.30 7.79
C GLU A 146 -13.52 8.52 7.08
N ILE A 147 -13.56 8.45 5.75
CA ILE A 147 -14.78 8.63 4.95
C ILE A 147 -15.76 7.49 5.21
N THR A 148 -15.29 6.24 5.26
CA THR A 148 -16.13 5.06 5.58
C THR A 148 -16.82 5.28 6.93
N ARG A 149 -16.09 5.76 7.94
CA ARG A 149 -16.68 6.08 9.25
C ARG A 149 -17.64 7.28 9.19
N GLN A 150 -17.25 8.36 8.51
CA GLN A 150 -18.02 9.60 8.45
C GLN A 150 -19.35 9.44 7.71
N LEU A 151 -19.39 8.63 6.66
CA LEU A 151 -20.58 8.40 5.84
C LEU A 151 -21.35 7.12 6.20
N GLY A 152 -20.91 6.40 7.23
CA GLY A 152 -21.59 5.19 7.71
C GLY A 152 -21.54 3.98 6.77
N PHE A 153 -20.52 3.92 5.90
CA PHE A 153 -20.34 2.78 5.00
C PHE A 153 -19.89 1.52 5.73
N GLU A 154 -20.15 0.36 5.14
CA GLU A 154 -19.69 -0.90 5.66
C GLU A 154 -18.16 -0.96 5.70
N LYS A 155 -17.64 -1.37 6.86
CA LYS A 155 -16.24 -1.67 7.01
C LYS A 155 -15.93 -2.90 6.16
N LEU A 156 -14.91 -2.77 5.31
CA LEU A 156 -14.29 -3.94 4.73
C LEU A 156 -13.68 -4.74 5.87
N GLU A 157 -13.88 -6.05 5.86
CA GLU A 157 -13.12 -6.93 6.74
C GLU A 157 -11.65 -6.60 6.54
N GLU A 158 -10.99 -6.19 7.61
CA GLU A 158 -9.55 -6.03 7.58
C GLU A 158 -9.03 -7.42 7.20
N LYS A 159 -8.51 -7.56 5.96
CA LYS A 159 -7.72 -8.74 5.65
C LYS A 159 -6.71 -8.81 6.79
N LYS A 160 -6.77 -9.89 7.57
CA LYS A 160 -5.68 -10.38 8.39
C LYS A 160 -4.47 -10.75 7.50
N THR A 161 -4.15 -9.93 6.49
CA THR A 161 -2.77 -9.61 6.20
C THR A 161 -2.10 -9.40 7.54
N SER A 162 -0.99 -10.08 7.75
CA SER A 162 -0.08 -9.96 8.87
C SER A 162 0.41 -8.51 9.03
N LYS A 163 -0.51 -7.62 9.40
CA LYS A 163 -0.39 -6.17 9.49
C LYS A 163 -1.00 -5.77 10.82
N GLY A 164 -0.23 -6.04 11.87
CA GLY A 164 -0.18 -5.07 12.95
C GLY A 164 0.36 -3.77 12.36
N LEU A 165 -0.51 -2.95 11.78
CA LEU A 165 -0.33 -1.50 11.85
C LEU A 165 -1.02 -1.04 13.14
N VAL A 166 -0.64 -1.66 14.25
CA VAL A 166 -0.71 -0.96 15.52
C VAL A 166 0.46 -0.01 15.47
N ASN A 167 0.15 1.27 15.55
CA ASN A 167 1.05 2.41 15.52
C ASN A 167 2.47 2.04 16.01
N GLU A 168 3.47 1.98 15.12
CA GLU A 168 4.88 1.74 15.46
C GLU A 168 5.44 2.76 16.49
N ARG A 169 4.62 3.72 16.92
CA ARG A 169 4.93 4.78 17.88
C ARG A 169 4.27 4.59 19.26
N SER A 170 3.55 3.50 19.53
CA SER A 170 3.09 3.24 20.91
C SER A 170 4.24 2.73 21.80
N PRO A 171 4.29 3.07 23.09
CA PRO A 171 5.28 2.53 24.02
C PRO A 171 5.34 0.99 24.04
N GLU A 172 4.18 0.34 23.94
CA GLU A 172 4.04 -1.12 23.95
C GLU A 172 4.59 -1.74 22.66
N ALA A 173 4.36 -1.11 21.50
CA ALA A 173 4.94 -1.54 20.24
C ALA A 173 6.47 -1.43 20.27
N ASN A 174 7.01 -0.35 20.84
CA ASN A 174 8.45 -0.16 21.01
C ASN A 174 9.05 -1.20 21.96
N ALA A 175 8.39 -1.51 23.07
CA ALA A 175 8.80 -2.56 24.00
C ALA A 175 8.80 -3.94 23.33
N ALA A 176 7.75 -4.29 22.58
CA ALA A 176 7.68 -5.54 21.83
C ALA A 176 8.78 -5.63 20.75
N LYS A 177 9.05 -4.54 20.04
CA LYS A 177 10.13 -4.44 19.05
C LYS A 177 11.51 -4.65 19.69
N GLN A 178 11.77 -4.02 20.83
CA GLN A 178 13.02 -4.20 21.59
C GLN A 178 13.16 -5.64 22.11
N PHE A 179 12.08 -6.21 22.66
CA PHE A 179 12.06 -7.59 23.13
C PHE A 179 12.40 -8.60 22.03
N ILE A 180 11.83 -8.42 20.83
CA ILE A 180 12.17 -9.24 19.66
C ILE A 180 13.63 -9.04 19.26
N HIS A 181 14.11 -7.79 19.21
CA HIS A 181 15.49 -7.48 18.84
C HIS A 181 16.51 -8.18 19.74
N GLU A 182 16.37 -8.04 21.07
CA GLU A 182 17.28 -8.66 22.03
C GLU A 182 17.17 -10.19 22.01
N SER A 183 15.98 -10.74 21.79
CA SER A 183 15.79 -12.18 21.68
C SER A 183 16.51 -12.78 20.47
N ILE A 184 16.44 -12.11 19.31
CA ILE A 184 17.16 -12.52 18.08
C ILE A 184 18.67 -12.41 18.31
N LYS A 185 19.13 -11.30 18.87
CA LYS A 185 20.54 -11.06 19.16
C LYS A 185 21.13 -12.11 20.10
N LEU A 186 20.38 -12.51 21.14
CA LEU A 186 20.79 -13.57 22.05
C LEU A 186 20.83 -14.94 21.37
N ALA A 187 19.82 -15.28 20.56
CA ALA A 187 19.78 -16.54 19.83
C ALA A 187 20.97 -16.68 18.87
N LEU A 188 21.32 -15.60 18.15
CA LEU A 188 22.45 -15.60 17.20
C LEU A 188 23.82 -15.67 17.89
N ARG A 189 23.99 -15.03 19.06
CA ARG A 189 25.30 -14.92 19.74
C ARG A 189 25.55 -16.00 20.78
N THR A 190 24.55 -16.34 21.58
CA THR A 190 24.71 -17.20 22.77
C THR A 190 24.32 -18.63 22.47
N THR A 191 23.18 -18.83 21.80
CA THR A 191 22.73 -20.18 21.38
C THR A 191 23.45 -20.65 20.11
N ASN A 192 24.11 -19.73 19.39
CA ASN A 192 24.85 -20.00 18.15
C ASN A 192 24.01 -20.76 17.11
N VAL A 193 22.74 -20.35 16.93
CA VAL A 193 21.85 -20.97 15.94
C VAL A 193 22.43 -20.89 14.53
N LYS A 194 22.24 -21.94 13.73
CA LYS A 194 22.92 -22.14 12.44
C LYS A 194 21.96 -22.13 11.26
N SER A 195 20.67 -22.26 11.52
CA SER A 195 19.64 -22.28 10.49
C SER A 195 18.44 -21.42 10.87
N PHE A 196 17.63 -21.06 9.88
CA PHE A 196 16.36 -20.35 10.13
C PHE A 196 15.36 -21.23 10.91
N ALA A 197 15.47 -22.55 10.79
CA ALA A 197 14.66 -23.49 11.57
C ALA A 197 15.04 -23.43 13.06
N GLU A 198 16.34 -23.52 13.38
CA GLU A 198 16.83 -23.37 14.76
C GLU A 198 16.51 -21.99 15.35
N LEU A 199 16.68 -20.93 14.55
CA LEU A 199 16.30 -19.58 14.98
C LEU A 199 14.81 -19.50 15.30
N LYS A 200 13.96 -20.14 14.50
CA LYS A 200 12.52 -20.21 14.73
C LYS A 200 12.21 -20.94 16.04
N GLU A 201 12.75 -22.15 16.22
CA GLU A 201 12.52 -22.94 17.44
C GLU A 201 12.96 -22.19 18.70
N GLU A 202 14.12 -21.54 18.66
CA GLU A 202 14.65 -20.80 19.80
C GLU A 202 13.81 -19.58 20.16
N LEU A 203 13.26 -18.89 19.17
CA LEU A 203 12.39 -17.74 19.37
C LEU A 203 10.97 -18.15 19.81
N GLU A 204 10.48 -19.30 19.34
CA GLU A 204 9.17 -19.84 19.76
C GLU A 204 9.15 -20.22 21.24
N LYS A 205 10.28 -20.68 21.81
CA LYS A 205 10.42 -20.88 23.28
C LYS A 205 10.16 -19.60 24.07
N LYS A 206 10.40 -18.43 23.47
CA LYS A 206 10.15 -17.09 24.05
C LYS A 206 8.78 -16.52 23.64
N ARG A 207 7.90 -17.36 23.09
CA ARG A 207 6.57 -16.96 22.57
C ARG A 207 6.66 -15.91 21.46
N ILE A 208 7.72 -15.96 20.66
CA ILE A 208 7.86 -15.13 19.46
C ILE A 208 7.54 -16.01 18.25
N GLU A 209 6.42 -15.73 17.59
CA GLU A 209 6.04 -16.42 16.35
C GLU A 209 6.96 -15.94 15.22
N VAL A 210 7.56 -16.88 14.48
CA VAL A 210 8.44 -16.58 13.33
C VAL A 210 7.79 -17.09 12.05
N LYS A 211 7.61 -16.19 11.08
CA LYS A 211 7.13 -16.54 9.75
C LYS A 211 8.18 -16.23 8.70
N LEU A 212 8.62 -17.29 8.02
CA LEU A 212 9.51 -17.24 6.86
C LEU A 212 8.67 -17.06 5.59
N MET A 213 9.15 -16.22 4.68
CA MET A 213 8.61 -16.05 3.34
C MET A 213 9.65 -16.60 2.37
N GLU A 214 9.23 -17.53 1.51
CA GLU A 214 10.12 -18.21 0.59
C GLU A 214 9.75 -17.90 -0.87
N ASN A 215 10.76 -17.87 -1.72
CA ASN A 215 10.62 -17.81 -3.16
C ASN A 215 11.46 -18.92 -3.81
N LYS A 216 11.55 -18.92 -5.14
CA LYS A 216 12.33 -19.92 -5.90
C LYS A 216 13.81 -20.01 -5.50
N ASN A 217 14.35 -18.99 -4.80
CA ASN A 217 15.75 -18.90 -4.37
C ASN A 217 15.91 -19.07 -2.83
N GLY A 218 14.88 -19.57 -2.14
CA GLY A 218 14.88 -19.79 -0.69
C GLY A 218 14.19 -18.68 0.10
N VAL A 219 14.59 -18.49 1.36
CA VAL A 219 13.98 -17.50 2.27
C VAL A 219 14.23 -16.08 1.77
N SER A 220 13.18 -15.42 1.27
CA SER A 220 13.18 -14.05 0.77
C SER A 220 12.79 -13.02 1.83
N GLY A 221 12.13 -13.45 2.91
CA GLY A 221 11.64 -12.56 3.96
C GLY A 221 11.47 -13.27 5.30
N ILE A 222 11.55 -12.51 6.37
CA ILE A 222 11.24 -12.98 7.73
C ILE A 222 10.41 -11.92 8.46
N SER A 223 9.46 -12.39 9.25
CA SER A 223 8.64 -11.56 10.14
C SER A 223 8.47 -12.24 11.50
N PHE A 224 8.33 -11.41 12.52
CA PHE A 224 8.24 -11.81 13.91
C PHE A 224 6.96 -11.26 14.51
N ARG A 225 6.29 -12.04 15.37
CA ARG A 225 5.17 -11.55 16.17
C ARG A 225 5.36 -11.90 17.64
N ALA A 226 5.19 -10.91 18.51
CA ALA A 226 5.19 -11.08 19.95
C ALA A 226 4.30 -10.03 20.60
N GLN A 227 3.68 -10.36 21.74
CA GLN A 227 2.88 -9.41 22.53
C GLN A 227 1.75 -8.71 21.74
N GLY A 228 1.21 -9.39 20.72
CA GLY A 228 0.17 -8.84 19.84
C GLY A 228 0.67 -7.95 18.69
N PHE A 229 1.97 -7.66 18.62
CA PHE A 229 2.59 -6.83 17.58
C PHE A 229 3.37 -7.69 16.58
N ALA A 230 3.37 -7.29 15.30
CA ALA A 230 4.09 -7.98 14.23
C ALA A 230 5.04 -7.03 13.52
N PHE A 231 6.27 -7.46 13.29
CA PHE A 231 7.34 -6.67 12.69
C PHE A 231 8.02 -7.46 11.57
N LYS A 232 8.42 -6.80 10.48
CA LYS A 232 9.34 -7.42 9.51
C LYS A 232 10.73 -7.45 10.14
N GLY A 233 11.59 -8.36 9.67
CA GLY A 233 12.96 -8.45 10.16
C GLY A 233 13.71 -7.10 10.12
N GLN A 234 13.58 -6.34 9.02
CA GLN A 234 14.19 -5.02 8.91
C GLN A 234 13.70 -4.03 9.98
N ASP A 235 12.44 -4.15 10.43
CA ASP A 235 11.84 -3.24 11.39
C ASP A 235 12.38 -3.49 12.80
N VAL A 236 12.93 -4.68 13.06
CA VAL A 236 13.65 -5.06 14.30
C VAL A 236 15.17 -5.08 14.10
N SER A 237 15.68 -4.41 13.06
CA SER A 237 17.11 -4.28 12.72
C SER A 237 17.80 -5.55 12.17
N PHE A 238 17.04 -6.54 11.72
CA PHE A 238 17.55 -7.80 11.18
C PHE A 238 17.02 -8.06 9.76
N LYS A 239 17.72 -7.53 8.75
CA LYS A 239 17.42 -7.84 7.34
C LYS A 239 17.66 -9.33 7.07
N THR A 240 16.79 -9.97 6.27
CA THR A 240 16.89 -11.40 5.93
C THR A 240 18.27 -11.79 5.40
N ALA A 241 18.86 -10.97 4.53
CA ALA A 241 20.19 -11.22 3.96
C ALA A 241 21.31 -11.19 5.01
N GLU A 242 21.19 -10.34 6.03
CA GLU A 242 22.17 -10.26 7.12
C GLU A 242 22.05 -11.45 8.07
N LEU A 243 20.82 -11.84 8.40
CA LEU A 243 20.56 -13.06 9.16
C LEU A 243 21.13 -14.29 8.44
N LYS A 244 20.91 -14.41 7.14
CA LYS A 244 21.44 -15.52 6.34
C LYS A 244 22.97 -15.60 6.44
N LYS A 245 23.67 -14.47 6.23
CA LYS A 245 25.13 -14.39 6.37
C LYS A 245 25.62 -14.77 7.77
N GLN A 246 24.92 -14.33 8.82
CA GLN A 246 25.32 -14.65 10.19
C GLN A 246 25.11 -16.14 10.51
N LEU A 247 24.01 -16.74 10.05
CA LEU A 247 23.73 -18.17 10.22
C LEU A 247 24.78 -19.03 9.48
N GLU A 248 25.13 -18.66 8.24
CA GLU A 248 26.19 -19.31 7.47
C GLU A 248 27.55 -19.24 8.20
N LYS A 249 27.90 -18.09 8.79
CA LYS A 249 29.11 -17.95 9.62
C LYS A 249 29.08 -18.87 10.85
N ASN A 250 27.94 -18.94 11.54
CA ASN A 250 27.78 -19.80 12.72
C ASN A 250 27.93 -21.28 12.36
N GLN A 251 27.42 -21.67 11.19
CA GLN A 251 27.58 -23.03 10.65
C GLN A 251 29.05 -23.35 10.33
N LEU A 252 29.75 -22.50 9.57
CA LEU A 252 31.17 -22.69 9.22
C LEU A 252 32.08 -22.74 10.46
N ALA A 253 31.78 -21.93 11.48
CA ALA A 253 32.54 -21.92 12.72
C ALA A 253 32.39 -23.23 13.52
N GLU A 254 31.23 -23.88 13.45
CA GLU A 254 31.01 -25.20 14.06
C GLU A 254 31.80 -26.29 13.34
N GLU A 255 31.68 -26.33 12.00
CA GLU A 255 32.37 -27.33 11.17
C GLU A 255 33.89 -27.26 11.38
N SER A 256 34.43 -26.04 11.49
CA SER A 256 35.84 -25.79 11.81
C SER A 256 36.21 -26.33 13.20
N LYS A 257 35.37 -26.09 14.24
CA LYS A 257 35.60 -26.61 15.60
C LYS A 257 35.57 -28.13 15.63
N GLN A 258 34.63 -28.77 14.95
CA GLN A 258 34.52 -30.23 14.90
C GLN A 258 35.74 -30.86 14.22
N THR A 259 36.21 -30.28 13.11
CA THR A 259 37.42 -30.72 12.40
C THR A 259 38.69 -30.58 13.26
N LEU A 260 38.80 -29.50 14.04
CA LEU A 260 39.89 -29.27 14.99
C LEU A 260 39.88 -30.25 16.19
N THR A 261 38.70 -30.66 16.67
CA THR A 261 38.56 -31.66 17.74
C THR A 261 38.93 -33.06 17.24
N LEU A 262 38.49 -33.44 16.03
CA LEU A 262 38.82 -34.72 15.40
C LEU A 262 40.33 -34.87 15.13
N SER A 263 41.00 -33.82 14.65
CA SER A 263 42.44 -33.85 14.39
C SER A 263 43.32 -33.91 15.66
N LYS A 264 42.82 -33.42 16.80
CA LYS A 264 43.49 -33.57 18.11
C LYS A 264 43.30 -34.95 18.73
N GLY A 265 42.19 -35.64 18.44
CA GLY A 265 41.93 -37.01 18.91
C GLY A 265 42.73 -38.10 18.18
N LEU A 266 43.29 -37.81 16.99
CA LEU A 266 44.13 -38.74 16.22
C LEU A 266 45.63 -38.67 16.53
N ARG A 267 46.07 -37.82 17.46
CA ARG A 267 47.44 -37.83 17.99
C ARG A 267 47.49 -38.71 19.24
N ILE A 268 47.50 -40.02 19.06
CA ILE A 268 47.96 -41.01 20.05
C ILE A 268 48.93 -41.94 19.32
#